data_AF-A0A970GW24-F1
#
_entry.id   AF-A0A970GW24-F1
#
_cell.length_a   1.000
_cell.length_b   1.000
_cell.length_c   1.000
_cell.angle_alpha   90.00
_cell.angle_beta   90.00
_cell.angle_gamma   90.00
#
_symmetry.space_group_name_H-M   'P 1'
#
loop_
_entity.id
_entity.type
_entity.pdbx_description
1 polymer ?
#
loop_
_entity_poly.entity_id
_entity_poly.type
_entity_poly.pdbx_seq_one_letter_code
_entity_poly.pdbx_strand_id
1 'polypeptide(L)'
;MRLTKRTRRNRKRKLHSAVSMPRRWASLLLVMLGFGLIYVLADTACRGISENIRALESEQEDIAFKLRREQNRWSLMTTSDQIELALNRHGLDMTLPRGEQVVRLDAASGGDYRPRDQFANR
;
A
#
# COMPACT_ATOMS: atom_id res chain seq x y z
N MET A 1 8.35 -84.01 46.61
CA MET A 1 8.71 -82.87 47.47
C MET A 1 9.51 -81.87 46.63
N ARG A 2 9.09 -80.59 46.61
CA ARG A 2 9.67 -79.39 45.94
C ARG A 2 9.52 -79.31 44.41
N LEU A 3 8.49 -78.65 43.87
CA LEU A 3 8.23 -77.20 43.74
C LEU A 3 8.98 -76.51 42.57
N THR A 4 8.24 -76.28 41.47
CA THR A 4 8.15 -75.02 40.67
C THR A 4 9.41 -74.45 40.00
N LYS A 5 9.41 -74.00 38.73
CA LYS A 5 8.83 -72.72 38.31
C LYS A 5 8.97 -72.48 36.78
N ARG A 6 7.85 -71.97 36.22
CA ARG A 6 7.70 -70.84 35.28
C ARG A 6 8.40 -70.87 33.90
N THR A 7 7.56 -71.09 32.90
CA THR A 7 7.37 -70.25 31.69
C THR A 7 8.55 -69.38 31.26
N ARG A 8 9.30 -69.82 30.25
CA ARG A 8 10.24 -68.94 29.52
C ARG A 8 9.49 -68.16 28.45
N ARG A 9 9.13 -66.95 28.84
CA ARG A 9 8.44 -65.87 28.14
C ARG A 9 9.00 -65.63 26.73
N ASN A 10 8.18 -65.85 25.71
CA ASN A 10 8.38 -65.26 24.38
C ASN A 10 8.14 -63.75 24.49
N ARG A 11 9.18 -62.92 24.40
CA ARG A 11 9.05 -61.46 24.38
C ARG A 11 9.80 -60.88 23.18
N LYS A 12 9.08 -60.94 22.06
CA LYS A 12 8.92 -59.92 21.02
C LYS A 12 10.17 -59.09 20.67
N ARG A 13 10.67 -59.37 19.46
CA ARG A 13 11.15 -58.40 18.45
C ARG A 13 11.66 -57.08 19.03
N LYS A 14 12.98 -57.01 19.25
CA LYS A 14 13.67 -55.72 19.17
C LYS A 14 13.75 -55.33 17.70
N LEU A 15 12.63 -54.86 17.14
CA LEU A 15 12.64 -53.94 16.01
C LEU A 15 13.10 -52.58 16.55
N HIS A 16 14.33 -52.54 17.03
CA HIS A 16 15.08 -51.30 17.07
C HIS A 16 15.97 -51.34 15.84
N SER A 17 15.35 -51.22 14.67
CA SER A 17 15.93 -50.42 13.59
C SER A 17 15.95 -48.97 14.07
N ALA A 18 16.72 -48.70 15.13
CA ALA A 18 17.25 -47.39 15.35
C ALA A 18 18.19 -47.21 14.18
N VAL A 19 17.67 -46.60 13.11
CA VAL A 19 18.50 -45.98 12.08
C VAL A 19 19.30 -44.96 12.87
N SER A 20 20.47 -45.35 13.39
CA SER A 20 21.45 -44.45 13.97
C SER A 20 22.02 -43.69 12.79
N MET A 21 21.21 -42.78 12.25
CA MET A 21 21.62 -41.89 11.20
C MET A 21 22.84 -41.15 11.74
N PRO A 22 24.00 -41.20 11.07
CA PRO A 22 25.21 -40.59 11.61
C PRO A 22 24.89 -39.12 11.91
N ARG A 23 25.24 -38.65 13.10
CA ARG A 23 24.87 -37.31 13.62
C ARG A 23 25.11 -36.17 12.63
N ARG A 24 26.11 -36.34 11.74
CA ARG A 24 26.42 -35.44 10.63
C ARG A 24 25.28 -35.31 9.60
N TRP A 25 24.65 -36.42 9.22
CA TRP A 25 23.52 -36.44 8.29
C TRP A 25 22.25 -35.83 8.90
N ALA A 26 22.00 -36.10 10.19
CA ALA A 26 20.90 -35.45 10.90
C ALA A 26 21.09 -33.93 10.97
N SER A 27 22.31 -33.46 11.23
CA SER A 27 22.65 -32.03 11.21
C SER A 27 22.42 -31.39 9.83
N LEU A 28 22.86 -32.06 8.76
CA LEU A 28 22.68 -31.56 7.39
C LEU A 28 21.19 -31.46 7.01
N LEU A 29 20.40 -32.48 7.38
CA LEU A 29 18.95 -32.45 7.16
C LEU A 29 18.27 -31.32 7.92
N LEU A 30 18.69 -31.06 9.17
CA LEU A 30 18.15 -29.97 9.97
C LEU A 30 18.47 -28.60 9.34
N VAL A 31 19.69 -28.41 8.83
CA VAL A 31 20.08 -27.18 8.12
C VAL A 31 19.27 -27.02 6.84
N MET A 32 19.11 -28.06 6.04
CA MET A 32 18.30 -28.02 4.81
C MET A 32 16.82 -27.72 5.11
N LEU A 33 16.27 -28.32 6.16
CA LEU A 33 14.91 -28.03 6.61
C LEU A 33 14.78 -26.57 7.06
N GLY A 34 15.74 -26.07 7.83
CA GLY A 34 15.79 -24.67 8.26
C GLY A 34 15.85 -23.71 7.08
N PHE A 35 16.66 -24.02 6.07
CA PHE A 35 16.77 -23.21 4.85
C PHE A 35 15.46 -23.21 4.05
N GLY A 36 14.80 -24.38 3.94
CA GLY A 36 13.47 -24.49 3.32
C GLY A 36 12.41 -23.66 4.04
N LEU A 37 12.39 -23.68 5.37
CA LEU A 37 11.48 -22.86 6.17
C LEU A 37 11.74 -21.37 5.98
N ILE A 38 13.01 -20.94 6.02
CA ILE A 38 13.39 -19.54 5.78
C ILE A 38 12.95 -19.11 4.38
N TYR A 39 13.16 -19.95 3.37
CA TYR A 39 12.76 -19.66 1.99
C TYR A 39 11.25 -19.47 1.87
N VAL A 40 10.44 -20.36 2.46
CA VAL A 40 8.98 -20.24 2.43
C VAL A 40 8.51 -18.98 3.17
N LEU A 41 9.11 -18.65 4.32
CA LEU A 41 8.79 -17.43 5.04
C LEU A 41 9.13 -16.18 4.21
N ALA A 42 10.29 -16.17 3.54
CA ALA A 42 10.67 -15.09 2.65
C ALA A 42 9.71 -14.95 1.44
N ASP A 43 9.31 -16.07 0.83
CA ASP A 43 8.36 -16.08 -0.30
C ASP A 43 7.00 -15.52 0.13
N THR A 44 6.47 -15.97 1.27
CA THR A 44 5.18 -15.47 1.79
C THR A 44 5.23 -13.99 2.14
N ALA A 45 6.32 -13.51 2.76
CA ALA A 45 6.51 -12.10 3.05
C ALA A 45 6.61 -11.25 1.78
N CYS A 46 7.37 -11.72 0.78
CA CYS A 46 7.52 -11.04 -0.50
C CYS A 46 6.17 -10.93 -1.23
N ARG A 47 5.37 -11.99 -1.24
CA ARG A 47 4.01 -11.97 -1.78
C ARG A 47 3.13 -10.93 -1.09
N GLY A 48 3.12 -10.91 0.25
CA GLY A 48 2.33 -9.93 1.00
C GLY A 48 2.73 -8.48 0.70
N ILE A 49 4.04 -8.20 0.58
CA ILE A 49 4.53 -6.87 0.18
C ILE A 49 4.11 -6.54 -1.26
N SER A 50 4.21 -7.49 -2.18
CA SER A 50 3.81 -7.28 -3.58
C SER A 50 2.31 -7.01 -3.73
N GLU A 51 1.47 -7.68 -2.96
CA GLU A 51 0.02 -7.44 -2.93
C GLU A 51 -0.29 -6.04 -2.39
N ASN A 52 0.39 -5.61 -1.32
CA ASN A 52 0.23 -4.27 -0.77
C ASN A 52 0.66 -3.18 -1.76
N ILE A 53 1.78 -3.38 -2.47
CA ILE A 53 2.23 -2.45 -3.51
C ILE A 53 1.17 -2.32 -4.60
N ARG A 54 0.64 -3.45 -5.11
CA ARG A 54 -0.41 -3.44 -6.13
C ARG A 54 -1.69 -2.75 -5.66
N ALA A 55 -2.07 -2.94 -4.39
CA ALA A 55 -3.22 -2.26 -3.81
C ALA A 55 -3.01 -0.73 -3.80
N LEU A 56 -1.85 -0.26 -3.35
CA LEU A 56 -1.50 1.16 -3.32
C LEU A 56 -1.40 1.76 -4.73
N GLU A 57 -0.82 1.03 -5.68
CA GLU A 57 -0.77 1.45 -7.09
C GLU A 57 -2.17 1.61 -7.67
N SER A 58 -3.09 0.67 -7.40
CA SER A 58 -4.48 0.76 -7.86
C SER A 58 -5.23 1.96 -7.24
N GLU A 59 -5.00 2.25 -5.96
CA GLU A 59 -5.60 3.41 -5.30
C GLU A 59 -5.07 4.72 -5.90
N GLN A 60 -3.77 4.78 -6.21
CA GLN A 60 -3.16 5.93 -6.85
C GLN A 60 -3.74 6.17 -8.25
N GLU A 61 -3.90 5.11 -9.04
CA GLU A 61 -4.51 5.19 -10.37
C GLU A 61 -5.96 5.71 -10.30
N ASP A 62 -6.74 5.23 -9.34
CA ASP A 62 -8.12 5.68 -9.10
C ASP A 62 -8.19 7.17 -8.75
N ILE A 63 -7.32 7.64 -7.85
CA ILE A 63 -7.24 9.05 -7.46
C ILE A 63 -6.80 9.90 -8.66
N ALA A 64 -5.79 9.47 -9.39
CA ALA A 64 -5.31 10.17 -10.58
C ALA A 64 -6.39 10.26 -11.66
N PHE A 65 -7.18 9.19 -11.84
CA PHE A 65 -8.31 9.18 -12.74
C PHE A 65 -9.41 10.18 -12.31
N LYS A 66 -9.77 10.19 -11.03
CA LYS A 66 -10.73 11.16 -10.46
C LYS A 66 -10.24 12.60 -10.66
N LEU A 67 -8.97 12.87 -10.39
CA LEU A 67 -8.37 14.18 -10.58
C LEU A 67 -8.42 14.60 -12.04
N ARG A 68 -8.03 13.73 -12.98
CA ARG A 68 -8.11 14.03 -14.42
C ARG A 68 -9.54 14.33 -14.86
N ARG A 69 -10.52 13.59 -14.35
CA ARG A 69 -11.94 13.82 -14.66
C ARG A 69 -12.42 15.18 -14.16
N GLU A 70 -12.10 15.52 -12.91
CA GLU A 70 -12.44 16.83 -12.35
C GLU A 70 -11.69 17.96 -13.06
N GLN A 71 -10.41 17.80 -13.34
CA GLN A 71 -9.61 18.76 -14.11
C GLN A 71 -10.24 19.02 -15.48
N ASN A 72 -10.67 17.97 -16.18
CA ASN A 72 -11.32 18.10 -17.48
C ASN A 72 -12.67 18.81 -17.34
N ARG A 73 -13.49 18.43 -16.36
CA ARG A 73 -14.77 19.09 -16.06
C ARG A 73 -14.59 20.58 -15.76
N TRP A 74 -13.62 20.91 -14.92
CA TRP A 74 -13.27 22.29 -14.59
C TRP A 74 -12.79 23.04 -15.82
N SER A 75 -11.90 22.46 -16.62
CA SER A 75 -11.40 23.09 -17.84
C SER A 75 -12.51 23.43 -18.82
N LEU A 76 -13.52 22.57 -18.95
CA LEU A 76 -14.70 22.83 -19.77
C LEU A 76 -15.51 23.99 -19.21
N MET A 77 -15.78 24.00 -17.89
CA MET A 77 -16.54 25.09 -17.24
C MET A 77 -15.83 26.44 -17.27
N THR A 78 -14.50 26.45 -17.22
CA THR A 78 -13.70 27.68 -17.20
C THR A 78 -13.30 28.16 -18.60
N THR A 79 -13.80 27.54 -19.67
CA THR A 79 -13.62 28.08 -21.02
C THR A 79 -14.35 29.42 -21.15
N SER A 80 -13.77 30.35 -21.91
CA SER A 80 -14.35 31.69 -22.14
C SER A 80 -15.80 31.61 -22.58
N ASP A 81 -16.10 30.71 -23.51
CA ASP A 81 -17.41 30.56 -24.14
C ASP A 81 -18.46 30.11 -23.11
N GLN A 82 -18.09 29.19 -22.20
CA GLN A 82 -18.99 28.74 -21.14
C GLN A 82 -19.20 29.81 -20.08
N ILE A 83 -18.17 30.60 -19.77
CA ILE A 83 -18.27 31.73 -18.84
C ILE A 83 -19.19 32.80 -19.43
N GLU A 84 -19.00 33.18 -20.70
CA GLU A 84 -19.86 34.15 -21.41
C GLU A 84 -21.31 33.67 -21.50
N LEU A 85 -21.53 32.39 -21.79
CA LEU A 85 -22.87 31.80 -21.84
C LEU A 85 -23.53 31.82 -20.46
N ALA A 86 -22.78 31.50 -19.40
CA ALA A 86 -23.28 31.57 -18.02
C ALA A 86 -23.60 33.01 -17.59
N LEU A 87 -22.73 33.97 -17.90
CA LEU A 87 -22.93 35.40 -17.67
C LEU A 87 -24.22 35.89 -18.36
N ASN A 88 -24.37 35.57 -19.65
CA ASN A 88 -25.54 35.95 -20.43
C ASN A 88 -26.83 35.32 -19.88
N ARG A 89 -26.79 34.04 -19.47
CA ARG A 89 -27.93 33.36 -18.83
C ARG A 89 -28.40 34.04 -17.55
N HIS A 90 -27.48 34.65 -16.80
CA HIS A 90 -27.78 35.39 -15.58
C HIS A 90 -28.02 36.90 -15.81
N GLY A 91 -28.01 37.36 -17.07
CA GLY A 91 -28.18 38.78 -17.41
C GLY A 91 -27.03 39.67 -16.92
N LEU A 92 -25.84 39.09 -16.73
CA LEU A 92 -24.65 39.80 -16.30
C LEU A 92 -23.81 40.17 -17.54
N ASP A 93 -23.66 41.46 -17.78
CA ASP A 93 -22.73 41.98 -18.80
C ASP A 93 -21.40 42.33 -18.12
N MET A 94 -20.47 41.37 -18.10
CA MET A 94 -19.12 41.59 -17.57
C MET A 94 -18.13 41.70 -18.72
N THR A 95 -17.81 42.94 -19.12
CA THR A 95 -16.70 43.22 -20.03
C THR A 95 -15.38 43.21 -19.27
N LEU A 96 -14.32 42.67 -19.88
CA LEU A 96 -12.98 42.74 -19.31
C LEU A 96 -12.59 44.21 -19.05
N PRO A 97 -12.13 44.58 -17.84
CA PRO A 97 -11.80 45.96 -17.54
C PRO A 97 -10.66 46.44 -18.43
N ARG A 98 -10.77 47.68 -18.92
CA ARG A 98 -9.69 48.32 -19.67
C ARG A 98 -8.50 48.55 -18.76
N GLY A 99 -7.28 48.59 -19.31
CA GLY A 99 -6.07 48.80 -18.51
C GLY A 99 -6.11 50.05 -17.62
N GLU A 100 -6.82 51.09 -18.06
CA GLU A 100 -7.04 52.34 -17.31
C GLU A 100 -7.90 52.16 -16.04
N GLN A 101 -8.72 51.10 -15.98
CA GLN A 101 -9.58 50.77 -14.84
C GLN A 101 -8.87 49.87 -13.82
N VAL A 102 -7.67 49.39 -14.12
CA VAL A 102 -6.88 48.53 -13.23
C VAL A 102 -6.02 49.40 -12.32
N VAL A 103 -6.47 49.61 -11.09
CA VAL A 103 -5.66 50.26 -10.05
C VAL A 103 -4.61 49.25 -9.56
N ARG A 104 -3.34 49.48 -9.91
CA ARG A 104 -2.22 48.73 -9.35
C ARG A 104 -1.87 49.32 -8.00
N LEU A 105 -2.11 48.57 -6.93
CA LEU A 105 -1.62 48.93 -5.62
C LEU A 105 -0.14 48.54 -5.58
N ASP A 106 0.74 49.53 -5.49
CA ASP A 106 2.13 49.27 -5.11
C ASP A 106 2.10 48.58 -3.74
N ALA A 107 2.84 47.48 -3.63
CA ALA A 107 2.89 46.68 -2.41
C ALA A 107 3.28 47.60 -1.25
N ALA A 108 2.29 48.00 -0.45
CA ALA A 108 2.53 48.77 0.74
C ALA A 108 3.48 47.97 1.63
N SER A 109 4.61 48.59 1.96
CA SER A 109 5.57 48.10 2.94
C SER A 109 4.87 47.93 4.29
N GLY A 110 4.30 46.75 4.55
CA GLY A 110 3.61 46.46 5.82
C GLY A 110 2.30 45.67 5.72
N GLY A 111 1.86 45.25 4.53
CA GLY A 111 0.80 44.26 4.42
C GLY A 111 1.34 42.87 4.71
N ASP A 112 1.14 42.36 5.94
CA ASP A 112 1.47 40.97 6.30
C ASP A 112 0.69 40.00 5.40
N TYR A 113 1.32 39.52 4.33
CA TYR A 113 0.80 38.42 3.53
C TYR A 113 0.73 37.18 4.44
N ARG A 114 -0.48 36.77 4.81
CA ARG A 114 -0.69 35.49 5.50
C ARG A 114 -0.72 34.38 4.45
N PRO A 115 0.21 33.41 4.49
CA PRO A 115 0.20 32.27 3.60
C PRO A 115 -1.10 31.48 3.71
N ARG A 116 -1.57 30.96 2.56
CA ARG A 116 -2.83 30.22 2.37
C ARG A 116 -2.96 28.96 3.25
N ASP A 117 -1.83 28.51 3.80
CA ASP A 117 -1.66 27.24 4.50
C ASP A 117 -2.36 27.21 5.87
N GLN A 118 -2.73 28.38 6.43
CA GLN A 118 -3.40 28.48 7.73
C GLN A 118 -4.84 27.92 7.74
N PHE A 119 -5.46 27.72 6.58
CA PHE A 119 -6.85 27.24 6.50
C PHE A 119 -6.98 25.72 6.35
N ALA A 120 -5.86 24.99 6.23
CA ALA A 120 -5.89 23.54 6.01
C ALA A 120 -6.09 22.70 7.28
N ASN A 121 -6.04 23.31 8.48
CA ASN A 121 -6.09 22.62 9.77
C ASN A 121 -7.32 22.99 10.64
N ARG A 122 -8.51 23.17 10.06
CA ARG A 122 -9.75 23.35 10.82
C ARG A 122 -10.74 22.22 10.58
#